data_AF-A0A2N1URI6-F1
#
_entry.id   AF-A0A2N1URI6-F1
#
_cell.length_a   1.000
_cell.length_b   1.000
_cell.length_c   1.000
_cell.angle_alpha   90.00
_cell.angle_beta   90.00
_cell.angle_gamma   90.00
#
_symmetry.space_group_name_H-M   'P 1'
#
loop_
_entity.id
_entity.type
_entity.pdbx_description
1 polymer ?
#
loop_
_entity_poly.entity_id
_entity_poly.type
_entity_poly.pdbx_seq_one_letter_code
_entity_poly.pdbx_strand_id
1 'polypeptide(L)'
;AFSGKDPTKVDRSASYAARYVAKNIVAAGLATHCQVQLSYAIGVAHPVSIHVETFGTGKLSDERFEALVREHFELRPAGIIHTLDLRRPIYRQVAAFGHFGRPELDLPWERTDKVEALKGAV
;
A
#
# COMPACT_ATOMS: atom_id res chain seq x y z
N ALA A 1 -12.68 5.71 -7.80
CA ALA A 1 -13.78 4.83 -7.33
C ALA A 1 -13.30 3.37 -7.26
N PHE A 2 -13.67 2.65 -6.19
CA PHE A 2 -13.24 1.26 -5.97
C PHE A 2 -14.25 0.21 -6.46
N SER A 3 -15.51 0.28 -6.03
CA SER A 3 -16.55 -0.73 -6.28
C SER A 3 -16.83 -0.94 -7.78
N GLY A 4 -17.17 -2.18 -8.16
CA GLY A 4 -17.42 -2.58 -9.57
C GLY A 4 -16.18 -2.86 -10.43
N LYS A 5 -14.97 -2.55 -9.95
CA LYS A 5 -13.72 -2.80 -10.68
C LYS A 5 -13.04 -4.09 -10.24
N ASP A 6 -12.53 -4.90 -11.15
CA ASP A 6 -11.64 -6.01 -10.81
C ASP A 6 -10.22 -5.50 -10.45
N PRO A 7 -9.34 -6.30 -9.83
CA PRO A 7 -8.08 -5.78 -9.28
C PRO A 7 -7.01 -5.44 -10.34
N THR A 8 -7.27 -5.68 -11.64
CA THR A 8 -6.40 -5.15 -12.71
C THR A 8 -6.48 -3.62 -12.82
N LYS A 9 -7.52 -3.00 -12.25
CA LYS A 9 -7.69 -1.54 -12.25
C LYS A 9 -6.91 -0.95 -11.08
N VAL A 10 -5.83 -0.24 -11.41
CA VAL A 10 -4.92 0.36 -10.43
C VAL A 10 -5.62 1.32 -9.46
N ASP A 11 -6.73 1.94 -9.88
CA ASP A 11 -7.61 2.71 -9.00
C ASP A 11 -8.05 1.96 -7.73
N ARG A 12 -8.09 0.62 -7.77
CA ARG A 12 -8.36 -0.22 -6.59
C ARG A 12 -7.08 -0.81 -6.05
N SER A 13 -6.35 -1.55 -6.87
CA SER A 13 -5.20 -2.34 -6.40
C SER A 13 -4.07 -1.46 -5.89
N ALA A 14 -3.72 -0.38 -6.59
CA ALA A 14 -2.66 0.53 -6.13
C ALA A 14 -3.10 1.35 -4.90
N SER A 15 -4.37 1.72 -4.78
CA SER A 15 -4.86 2.38 -3.55
C SER A 15 -4.79 1.46 -2.34
N TYR A 16 -5.09 0.16 -2.50
CA TYR A 16 -4.91 -0.84 -1.44
C TYR A 16 -3.43 -1.04 -1.12
N ALA A 17 -2.56 -1.09 -2.13
CA ALA A 17 -1.11 -1.17 -1.93
C ALA A 17 -0.57 0.07 -1.19
N ALA A 18 -0.99 1.28 -1.55
CA ALA A 18 -0.59 2.50 -0.86
C ALA A 18 -1.01 2.50 0.61
N ARG A 19 -2.24 2.03 0.92
CA ARG A 19 -2.69 1.81 2.30
C ARG A 19 -1.78 0.82 3.03
N TYR A 20 -1.49 -0.31 2.39
CA TYR A 20 -0.65 -1.37 2.95
C TYR A 20 0.75 -0.85 3.28
N VAL A 21 1.36 -0.09 2.36
CA VAL A 21 2.66 0.56 2.56
C VAL A 21 2.62 1.52 3.74
N ALA A 22 1.71 2.51 3.72
CA ALA A 22 1.61 3.52 4.77
C ALA A 22 1.36 2.90 6.15
N LYS A 23 0.47 1.90 6.22
CA LYS A 23 0.18 1.20 7.47
C LYS A 23 1.40 0.46 8.01
N ASN A 24 2.17 -0.21 7.16
CA ASN A 24 3.39 -0.91 7.57
C ASN A 24 4.48 0.06 8.06
N ILE A 25 4.66 1.21 7.40
CA ILE A 25 5.60 2.25 7.83
C ILE A 25 5.24 2.75 9.24
N VAL A 26 3.97 3.08 9.48
CA VAL A 26 3.50 3.56 10.79
C VAL A 26 3.57 2.46 11.85
N ALA A 27 3.15 1.24 11.52
CA ALA A 27 3.21 0.09 12.43
C ALA A 27 4.65 -0.31 12.79
N ALA A 28 5.61 -0.05 11.90
CA ALA A 28 7.04 -0.23 12.19
C ALA A 28 7.60 0.83 13.15
N GLY A 29 6.80 1.86 13.49
CA GLY A 29 7.24 2.97 14.34
C GLY A 29 8.27 3.85 13.65
N LEU A 30 8.31 3.86 12.31
CA LEU A 30 9.23 4.68 11.53
C LEU A 30 8.68 6.09 11.28
N ALA A 31 7.35 6.26 11.33
CA ALA A 31 6.67 7.54 11.33
C ALA A 31 5.37 7.43 12.14
N THR A 32 4.81 8.54 12.62
CA THR A 32 3.46 8.54 13.23
C THR A 32 2.37 8.91 12.22
N HIS A 33 2.75 9.58 11.12
CA HIS A 33 1.89 9.90 9.99
C HIS A 33 2.66 9.62 8.69
N CYS A 34 2.01 8.97 7.72
CA CYS A 34 2.59 8.68 6.42
C CYS A 34 1.51 8.74 5.34
N GLN A 35 1.81 9.49 4.28
CA GLN A 35 1.06 9.50 3.02
C GLN A 35 1.93 8.87 1.93
N VAL A 36 1.30 8.05 1.08
CA VAL A 36 1.94 7.41 -0.07
C VAL A 36 1.15 7.75 -1.33
N GLN A 37 1.82 8.29 -2.33
CA GLN A 37 1.25 8.56 -3.65
C GLN A 37 1.90 7.66 -4.70
N LEU A 38 1.07 7.06 -5.55
CA LEU A 38 1.49 6.20 -6.66
C LEU A 38 0.83 6.69 -7.95
N SER A 39 1.62 6.82 -9.01
CA SER A 39 1.12 7.15 -10.36
C SER A 39 1.50 6.07 -11.35
N TYR A 40 0.62 5.80 -12.31
CA TYR A 40 0.84 4.80 -13.37
C TYR A 40 0.48 5.38 -14.73
N ALA A 41 1.22 4.97 -15.76
CA ALA A 41 0.84 5.17 -17.16
C ALA A 41 0.21 3.88 -17.68
N ILE A 42 -0.84 3.99 -18.51
CA ILE A 42 -1.51 2.83 -19.10
C ILE A 42 -0.50 2.01 -19.92
N GLY A 43 -0.45 0.71 -19.67
CA GLY A 43 0.48 -0.23 -20.34
C GLY A 43 1.87 -0.31 -19.72
N VAL A 44 2.19 0.51 -18.71
CA VAL A 44 3.48 0.47 -18.00
C VAL A 44 3.32 -0.33 -16.70
N ALA A 45 4.18 -1.33 -16.50
CA ALA A 45 4.09 -2.22 -15.35
C ALA A 45 4.50 -1.53 -14.04
N HIS A 46 5.60 -0.77 -14.04
CA HIS A 46 6.08 -0.07 -12.85
C HIS A 46 5.37 1.28 -12.68
N PRO A 47 5.17 1.76 -11.44
CA PRO A 47 4.69 3.11 -11.21
C PRO A 47 5.67 4.12 -11.83
N VAL A 48 5.12 5.15 -12.48
CA VAL A 48 5.92 6.27 -13.01
C VAL A 48 6.42 7.18 -11.90
N SER A 49 5.68 7.26 -10.80
CA SER A 49 6.12 7.95 -9.58
C SER A 49 5.68 7.20 -8.32
N ILE A 50 6.56 7.23 -7.32
CA ILE A 50 6.29 6.85 -5.94
C ILE A 50 6.74 8.05 -5.12
N HIS A 51 5.85 8.58 -4.30
CA HIS A 51 6.17 9.68 -3.40
C HIS A 51 5.67 9.37 -2.00
N VAL A 52 6.50 9.65 -0.99
CA VAL A 52 6.19 9.46 0.42
C VAL A 52 6.32 10.80 1.13
N GLU A 53 5.36 11.12 1.98
CA GLU A 53 5.36 12.32 2.82
C GLU A 53 5.07 11.88 4.25
N THR A 54 5.96 12.20 5.18
CA THR A 54 5.79 11.86 6.60
C THR A 54 5.39 13.05 7.46
N PHE A 55 5.20 14.23 6.88
CA PHE A 55 4.75 15.45 7.56
C PHE A 55 5.62 15.80 8.78
N GLY A 56 6.93 15.57 8.68
CA GLY A 56 7.90 15.82 9.75
C GLY A 56 7.85 14.82 10.91
N THR A 57 7.09 13.73 10.79
CA THR A 57 6.99 12.68 11.84
C THR A 57 7.89 11.48 11.60
N GLY A 58 8.54 11.42 10.44
CA GLY A 58 9.43 10.35 10.04
C GLY A 58 10.76 10.36 10.79
N LYS A 59 11.29 9.16 11.07
CA LYS A 59 12.65 8.95 11.58
C LYS A 59 13.72 9.05 10.50
N LEU A 60 13.31 9.08 9.23
CA LEU A 60 14.15 9.13 8.04
C LEU A 60 13.64 10.25 7.14
N SER A 61 14.46 10.65 6.16
CA SER A 61 13.99 11.56 5.12
C SER A 61 12.93 10.88 4.24
N ASP A 62 12.05 11.67 3.65
CA ASP A 62 10.99 11.19 2.77
C ASP A 62 11.57 10.46 1.53
N GLU A 63 12.72 10.89 1.01
CA GLU A 63 13.44 10.20 -0.07
C GLU A 63 13.96 8.83 0.36
N ARG A 64 14.40 8.69 1.62
CA ARG A 64 14.81 7.39 2.16
C ARG A 64 13.59 6.46 2.30
N PHE A 65 12.42 6.99 2.68
CA PHE A 65 11.20 6.20 2.64
C PHE A 65 10.82 5.77 1.22
N GLU A 66 10.91 6.64 0.22
CA GLU A 66 10.68 6.26 -1.18
C GLU A 66 11.59 5.11 -1.61
N ALA A 67 12.87 5.13 -1.22
CA ALA A 67 13.81 4.04 -1.48
C ALA A 67 13.39 2.72 -0.80
N LEU A 68 13.03 2.77 0.49
CA LEU A 68 12.56 1.60 1.24
C LEU A 68 11.27 1.03 0.63
N VAL A 69 10.36 1.88 0.17
CA VAL A 69 9.14 1.45 -0.50
C VAL A 69 9.46 0.68 -1.79
N ARG A 70 10.40 1.17 -2.59
CA ARG A 70 10.86 0.47 -3.81
C ARG A 70 11.51 -0.87 -3.53
N GLU A 71 12.23 -1.00 -2.41
CA GLU A 71 12.95 -2.21 -2.04
C GLU A 71 12.03 -3.31 -1.49
N HIS A 72 11.08 -2.94 -0.62
CA HIS A 72 10.33 -3.93 0.15
C HIS A 72 8.92 -4.23 -0.39
N PHE A 73 8.40 -3.40 -1.30
CA PHE A 73 7.04 -3.54 -1.82
C PHE A 73 7.04 -3.72 -3.34
N GLU A 74 6.39 -4.80 -3.78
CA GLU A 74 6.14 -5.04 -5.19
C GLU A 74 4.93 -4.22 -5.65
N LEU A 75 5.18 -3.17 -6.44
CA LEU A 75 4.19 -2.18 -6.84
C LEU A 75 3.77 -2.27 -8.32
N ARG A 76 4.19 -3.30 -9.06
CA ARG A 76 3.59 -3.60 -10.36
C ARG A 76 2.17 -4.14 -10.15
N PRO A 77 1.17 -3.82 -11.01
CA PRO A 77 -0.21 -4.28 -10.83
C PRO A 77 -0.34 -5.79 -10.63
N ALA A 78 0.39 -6.60 -11.41
CA ALA A 78 0.38 -8.05 -11.26
C ALA A 78 0.97 -8.52 -9.92
N GLY A 79 2.03 -7.86 -9.47
CA GLY A 79 2.69 -8.18 -8.22
C GLY A 79 1.89 -7.73 -6.99
N ILE A 80 1.18 -6.60 -7.07
CA ILE A 80 0.20 -6.18 -6.05
C ILE A 80 -0.91 -7.23 -5.93
N ILE A 81 -1.47 -7.67 -7.06
CA ILE A 81 -2.53 -8.69 -7.10
C ILE A 81 -2.06 -9.98 -6.43
N HIS A 82 -0.81 -10.39 -6.69
CA HIS A 82 -0.23 -11.60 -6.11
C HIS A 82 0.03 -11.42 -4.61
N THR A 83 0.71 -10.35 -4.21
CA THR A 83 1.10 -10.07 -2.82
C THR A 83 -0.10 -9.98 -1.90
N LEU A 84 -1.17 -9.32 -2.35
CA LEU A 84 -2.39 -9.12 -1.56
C LEU A 84 -3.46 -10.18 -1.84
N ASP A 85 -3.16 -11.21 -2.64
CA ASP A 85 -4.07 -12.28 -3.04
C ASP A 85 -5.47 -11.75 -3.42
N LEU A 86 -5.49 -10.85 -4.41
CA LEU A 86 -6.69 -10.07 -4.74
C LEU A 86 -7.68 -10.81 -5.64
N ARG A 87 -7.30 -11.92 -6.29
CA ARG A 87 -8.20 -12.67 -7.20
C ARG A 87 -9.14 -13.61 -6.44
N ARG A 88 -9.91 -13.04 -5.52
CA ARG A 88 -10.86 -13.72 -4.65
C ARG A 88 -12.14 -12.90 -4.47
N PRO A 89 -13.29 -13.51 -4.12
CA PRO A 89 -14.55 -12.80 -3.93
C PRO A 89 -14.63 -12.04 -2.59
N ILE A 90 -13.66 -11.17 -2.30
CA ILE A 90 -13.50 -10.50 -0.99
C ILE A 90 -14.03 -9.06 -0.94
N TYR A 91 -14.66 -8.55 -2.00
CA TYR A 91 -14.92 -7.11 -2.14
C TYR A 91 -16.28 -6.62 -1.65
N ARG A 92 -17.29 -7.49 -1.52
CA ARG A 92 -18.64 -7.09 -1.11
C ARG A 92 -18.65 -6.49 0.29
N GLN A 93 -17.87 -7.06 1.20
CA GLN A 93 -17.77 -6.63 2.61
C GLN A 93 -17.23 -5.20 2.81
N VAL A 94 -16.47 -4.67 1.84
CA VAL A 94 -15.88 -3.32 1.92
C VAL A 94 -16.65 -2.26 1.13
N ALA A 95 -17.74 -2.64 0.45
CA ALA A 95 -18.56 -1.70 -0.32
C ALA A 95 -19.35 -0.72 0.56
N ALA A 96 -19.45 -0.99 1.87
CA ALA A 96 -20.04 -0.13 2.88
C ALA A 96 -19.10 -0.01 4.09
N PHE A 97 -19.22 1.09 4.82
CA PHE A 97 -18.43 1.40 6.03
C PHE A 97 -16.92 1.53 5.82
N GLY A 98 -16.48 1.72 4.57
CA GLY A 98 -15.09 2.01 4.22
C GLY A 98 -14.23 0.78 3.94
N HIS A 99 -13.23 0.99 3.09
CA HIS A 99 -12.28 -0.03 2.63
C HIS A 99 -11.05 -0.21 3.53
N PHE A 100 -10.80 0.74 4.42
CA PHE A 100 -9.59 0.83 5.24
C PHE A 100 -9.95 0.94 6.72
N GLY A 101 -9.05 0.48 7.59
CA GLY A 101 -9.20 0.62 9.04
C GLY A 101 -10.37 -0.20 9.62
N ARG A 102 -10.60 -1.40 9.05
CA ARG A 102 -11.68 -2.33 9.45
C ARG A 102 -11.09 -3.52 10.21
N PRO A 103 -10.77 -3.40 11.52
CA PRO A 103 -10.11 -4.45 12.29
C PRO A 103 -10.96 -5.72 12.46
N GLU A 104 -12.27 -5.61 12.25
CA GLU A 104 -13.20 -6.74 12.28
C GLU A 104 -13.17 -7.59 11.00
N LEU A 105 -12.45 -7.17 9.95
CA LEU A 105 -12.31 -7.88 8.68
C LEU A 105 -10.85 -8.31 8.46
N ASP A 106 -10.62 -9.52 7.93
CA ASP A 106 -9.29 -9.94 7.44
C ASP A 106 -9.07 -9.42 6.02
N LEU A 107 -8.61 -8.17 5.93
CA LEU A 107 -8.26 -7.52 4.66
C LEU A 107 -6.74 -7.59 4.43
N PRO A 108 -6.27 -8.15 3.29
CA PRO A 108 -4.83 -8.31 3.03
C PRO A 108 -4.03 -7.01 3.11
N TRP A 109 -4.60 -5.89 2.64
CA TRP A 109 -3.96 -4.57 2.68
C TRP A 109 -3.96 -3.89 4.06
N GLU A 110 -4.62 -4.48 5.05
CA GLU A 110 -4.57 -4.04 6.44
C GLU A 110 -3.54 -4.82 7.27
N ARG A 111 -2.84 -5.81 6.69
CA ARG A 111 -1.80 -6.56 7.39
C ARG A 111 -0.55 -5.69 7.60
N THR A 112 0.18 -5.99 8.67
CA THR A 112 1.42 -5.30 9.07
C THR A 112 2.62 -6.23 9.06
N ASP A 113 2.66 -7.13 8.07
CA ASP A 113 3.64 -8.21 7.91
C ASP A 113 4.96 -7.76 7.29
N LYS A 114 5.09 -6.50 6.85
CA LYS A 114 6.37 -5.90 6.41
C LYS A 114 7.11 -5.17 7.51
N VAL A 115 6.55 -5.09 8.72
CA VAL A 115 7.11 -4.32 9.84
C VAL A 115 8.55 -4.72 10.16
N GLU A 116 8.84 -6.02 10.30
CA GLU A 116 10.18 -6.48 10.67
C GLU A 116 11.18 -6.29 9.53
N ALA A 117 10.76 -6.47 8.27
CA ALA A 117 11.59 -6.18 7.10
C ALA A 117 11.96 -4.69 7.04
N LEU A 118 11.00 -3.80 7.33
CA LEU A 118 11.24 -2.36 7.35
C LEU A 118 12.18 -1.94 8.48
N LYS A 119 12.01 -2.49 9.69
CA LYS A 119 12.92 -2.19 10.81
C LYS A 119 14.35 -2.65 10.55
N GLY A 120 14.53 -3.77 9.86
CA GLY A 120 15.86 -4.31 9.53
C GLY A 120 16.63 -3.53 8.45
N ALA A 121 15.96 -2.63 7.73
CA ALA A 121 16.54 -1.84 6.64
C ALA A 121 16.91 -0.39 7.03
N VAL A 122 16.77 -0.07 8.32
CA VAL A 122 17.00 1.24 8.92
C VAL A 122 18.21 1.22 9.84
#